data_AF-A0A132NG36-F1
#
_entry.id   AF-A0A132NG36-F1
#
_cell.length_a   1.000
_cell.length_b   1.000
_cell.length_c   1.000
_cell.angle_alpha   90.00
_cell.angle_beta   90.00
_cell.angle_gamma   90.00
#
_symmetry.space_group_name_H-M   'P 1'
#
loop_
_entity.id
_entity.type
_entity.pdbx_description
1 polymer ?
#
loop_
_entity_poly.entity_id
_entity_poly.type
_entity_poly.pdbx_seq_one_letter_code
_entity_poly.pdbx_strand_id
1 'polypeptide(L)' 'MGRVTGRRRVVRIDGDRRVARPDTLVAEEPLEIRVAGRPLAVTMRTPGDDFDLVFGFLATEGVITSADDVAALR' A
#
# COMPACT_ATOMS: atom_id res chain seq x y z
N MET A 1 0.63 7.73 -10.84
CA MET A 1 1.11 7.69 -9.44
C MET A 1 0.17 8.52 -8.58
N GLY A 2 -0.62 7.89 -7.71
CA GLY A 2 -1.50 8.58 -6.76
C GLY A 2 -0.70 9.43 -5.78
N ARG A 3 -1.32 10.46 -5.19
CA ARG A 3 -0.65 11.33 -4.21
C ARG A 3 -0.49 10.56 -2.89
N VAL A 4 0.75 10.26 -2.48
CA VAL A 4 1.10 9.50 -1.26
C VAL A 4 0.46 10.07 0.00
N THR A 5 0.34 11.41 0.08
CA THR A 5 -0.34 12.10 1.18
C THR A 5 -1.30 13.16 0.69
N GLY A 6 -2.40 13.36 1.43
CA GLY A 6 -3.43 14.35 1.15
C GLY A 6 -3.76 15.21 2.37
N ARG A 7 -4.05 16.49 2.14
CA ARG A 7 -4.54 17.39 3.20
C ARG A 7 -6.05 17.25 3.33
N ARG A 8 -6.54 16.87 4.50
CA ARG A 8 -7.98 16.72 4.80
C ARG A 8 -8.35 17.55 6.02
N ARG A 9 -9.54 18.15 6.03
CA ARG A 9 -10.05 18.84 7.21
C ARG A 9 -10.53 17.80 8.21
N VAL A 10 -9.99 17.85 9.43
CA VAL A 10 -10.37 16.98 10.55
C VAL A 10 -10.89 17.83 11.70
N VAL A 11 -11.63 17.22 12.61
CA VAL A 11 -12.02 17.82 13.89
C VAL A 11 -11.27 17.10 14.99
N ARG A 12 -10.37 17.82 15.68
CA ARG A 12 -9.70 17.30 16.87
C ARG A 12 -10.58 17.58 18.08
N ILE A 13 -10.87 16.55 18.87
CA ILE A 13 -11.70 16.62 20.07
C ILE A 13 -10.79 16.34 21.27
N ASP A 14 -10.84 17.22 22.27
CA ASP A 14 -10.03 17.19 23.49
C ASP A 14 -10.88 17.69 24.67
N GLY A 15 -11.54 16.77 25.38
CA GLY A 15 -12.62 17.10 26.31
C GLY A 15 -13.74 17.88 25.61
N ASP A 16 -14.12 19.02 26.19
CA ASP A 16 -15.11 19.93 25.60
C ASP A 16 -14.57 20.77 24.43
N ARG A 17 -13.24 20.78 24.22
CA ARG A 17 -12.61 21.56 23.16
C ARG A 17 -12.69 20.81 21.82
N ARG A 18 -13.24 21.49 20.81
CA ARG A 18 -13.32 21.00 19.43
C ARG A 18 -12.65 21.99 18.47
N VAL A 19 -11.66 21.54 17.70
CA VAL A 19 -10.93 22.40 16.75
C VAL A 19 -10.91 21.76 15.38
N ALA A 20 -11.47 22.46 14.38
CA ALA A 20 -11.35 22.09 12.98
C ALA A 20 -10.02 22.59 12.41
N ARG A 21 -9.19 21.67 11.90
CA ARG A 21 -7.90 22.01 11.28
C ARG A 21 -7.57 21.05 10.14
N PRO A 22 -6.76 21.46 9.16
CA PRO A 22 -6.22 20.53 8.18
C PRO A 22 -5.18 19.59 8.81
N ASP A 23 -5.23 18.33 8.43
CA ASP A 23 -4.24 17.31 8.74
C ASP A 23 -3.74 16.62 7.48
N THR A 24 -2.56 15.99 7.56
CA THR A 24 -1.96 15.24 6.48
C THR A 24 -2.24 13.76 6.67
N LEU A 25 -2.98 13.15 5.76
CA LEU A 25 -3.31 11.74 5.78
C LEU A 25 -2.56 11.00 4.68
N VAL A 26 -2.15 9.76 4.95
CA VAL A 26 -1.58 8.87 3.93
C VAL A 26 -2.69 8.32 3.03
N ALA A 27 -2.36 8.06 1.77
CA ALA A 27 -3.23 7.32 0.86
C ALA A 27 -3.08 5.81 1.09
N GLU A 28 -4.19 5.09 1.03
CA GLU A 28 -4.21 3.64 0.94
C GLU A 28 -4.95 3.23 -0.33
N GLU A 29 -4.33 2.37 -1.11
CA GLU A 29 -4.92 1.82 -2.34
C GLU A 29 -4.76 0.29 -2.32
N PRO A 30 -5.74 -0.45 -2.85
CA PRO A 30 -5.61 -1.89 -3.00
C PRO A 30 -4.60 -2.21 -4.11
N LEU A 31 -3.75 -3.20 -3.85
CA LEU A 31 -2.87 -3.82 -4.84
C LEU A 31 -3.26 -5.29 -4.98
N GLU A 32 -3.69 -5.69 -6.18
CA GLU A 32 -3.87 -7.11 -6.54
C GLU A 32 -2.55 -7.68 -7.02
N ILE A 33 -2.07 -8.71 -6.34
CA ILE A 33 -0.89 -9.48 -6.75
C ILE A 33 -1.37 -10.69 -7.55
N ARG A 34 -0.83 -10.84 -8.76
CA ARG A 34 -1.15 -11.96 -9.66
C ARG A 34 0.12 -12.69 -10.06
N VAL A 35 0.07 -14.02 -10.01
CA VAL A 35 1.18 -14.88 -10.44
C VAL A 35 0.74 -15.69 -11.65
N ALA A 36 1.48 -15.57 -12.76
CA ALA A 36 1.13 -16.18 -14.05
C ALA A 36 -0.34 -15.87 -14.47
N GLY A 37 -0.78 -14.64 -14.24
CA GLY A 37 -2.13 -14.17 -14.57
C GLY A 37 -3.24 -14.60 -13.61
N ARG A 38 -2.96 -15.44 -12.60
CA ARG A 38 -3.93 -15.88 -11.59
C ARG A 38 -3.84 -14.98 -10.35
N PRO A 39 -4.97 -14.57 -9.76
CA PRO A 39 -4.97 -13.78 -8.53
C PRO A 39 -4.38 -14.61 -7.38
N LEU A 40 -3.46 -14.01 -6.64
CA LEU A 40 -2.84 -14.60 -5.45
C LEU A 40 -3.38 -13.94 -4.18
N ALA A 41 -3.33 -12.62 -4.11
CA ALA A 41 -3.75 -11.85 -2.93
C ALA A 41 -4.14 -10.42 -3.33
N VAL A 42 -4.91 -9.76 -2.46
CA VAL A 42 -5.14 -8.32 -2.48
C VAL A 42 -4.71 -7.76 -1.14
N THR A 43 -3.87 -6.73 -1.15
CA THR A 43 -3.40 -6.05 0.06
C THR A 43 -3.60 -4.54 -0.05
N MET A 44 -3.78 -3.88 1.10
CA MET A 44 -3.79 -2.42 1.18
C MET A 44 -2.34 -1.93 1.30
N ARG A 45 -2.00 -0.87 0.58
CA ARG A 45 -0.66 -0.28 0.63
C ARG A 45 -0.69 1.23 0.44
N THR A 46 0.40 1.88 0.83
CA THR A 46 0.72 3.24 0.39
C THR A 46 1.32 3.21 -1.03
N PRO A 47 0.76 3.92 -2.01
CA PRO A 47 1.24 3.85 -3.40
C PRO A 47 2.67 4.36 -3.59
N GLY A 48 3.47 3.68 -4.41
CA GLY A 48 4.81 4.15 -4.79
C GLY A 48 5.79 3.01 -5.09
N ASP A 49 5.98 2.12 -4.12
CA ASP A 49 7.04 1.10 -4.13
C ASP A 49 6.48 -0.31 -4.39
N ASP A 50 5.59 -0.38 -5.39
CA ASP A 50 4.78 -1.55 -5.72
C ASP A 50 5.63 -2.81 -5.99
N PHE A 51 6.71 -2.65 -6.75
CA PHE A 51 7.55 -3.77 -7.16
C PHE A 51 8.32 -4.38 -5.97
N ASP A 52 8.91 -3.53 -5.13
CA ASP A 52 9.63 -3.96 -3.94
C ASP A 52 8.69 -4.65 -2.95
N LEU A 53 7.47 -4.10 -2.79
CA LEU A 53 6.43 -4.71 -1.98
C LEU A 53 6.04 -6.10 -2.51
N VAL A 54 5.85 -6.25 -3.83
CA VAL A 54 5.50 -7.54 -4.42
C VAL A 54 6.62 -8.56 -4.24
N PHE A 55 7.88 -8.20 -4.49
CA PHE A 55 9.02 -9.09 -4.25
C PHE A 55 9.09 -9.55 -2.79
N GLY A 56 9.00 -8.61 -1.85
CA GLY A 56 8.99 -8.92 -0.42
C GLY A 56 7.81 -9.79 0.00
N PHE A 57 6.62 -9.53 -0.54
CA PHE A 57 5.43 -10.34 -0.30
C PHE A 57 5.62 -11.78 -0.80
N LEU A 58 6.06 -11.97 -2.04
CA LEU A 58 6.27 -13.31 -2.61
C LEU A 58 7.33 -14.10 -1.84
N ALA A 59 8.40 -13.44 -1.38
CA ALA A 59 9.44 -14.08 -0.58
C ALA A 59 8.93 -14.47 0.82
N THR A 60 8.17 -13.59 1.48
CA THR A 60 7.65 -13.82 2.84
C THR A 60 6.58 -14.93 2.85
N GLU A 61 5.76 -15.01 1.81
CA GLU A 61 4.75 -16.06 1.64
C GLU A 61 5.32 -17.37 1.07
N GLY A 62 6.63 -17.44 0.81
CA GLY A 62 7.31 -18.64 0.29
C GLY A 62 6.94 -18.99 -1.15
N VAL A 63 6.41 -18.04 -1.92
CA VAL A 63 6.10 -18.22 -3.35
C VAL A 63 7.35 -18.23 -4.20
N ILE A 64 8.38 -17.46 -3.78
CA ILE A 64 9.72 -17.47 -4.35
C ILE A 64 10.75 -17.75 -3.26
N THR A 65 11.87 -18.34 -3.65
CA THR A 65 13.03 -18.62 -2.80
C THR A 65 14.25 -17.79 -3.19
N SER A 66 14.25 -17.26 -4.42
CA SER A 66 15.28 -16.38 -4.97
C SER A 66 14.69 -15.35 -5.92
N ALA A 67 15.47 -14.30 -6.23
CA ALA A 67 15.06 -13.32 -7.23
C ALA A 67 14.94 -13.91 -8.64
N ASP A 68 15.71 -14.96 -8.94
CA ASP A 68 15.71 -15.64 -10.23
C ASP A 68 14.40 -16.41 -10.52
N ASP A 69 13.60 -16.67 -9.48
CA ASP A 69 12.27 -17.27 -9.62
C ASP A 69 11.26 -16.31 -10.30
N VAL A 70 11.59 -15.01 -10.40
CA VAL A 70 10.75 -13.98 -11.03
C VAL A 70 11.29 -13.62 -12.41
N ALA A 71 10.66 -14.15 -13.46
CA ALA A 71 11.05 -13.86 -14.84
C ALA A 71 10.76 -12.41 -15.28
N ALA A 72 9.65 -11.83 -14.81
CA ALA A 72 9.25 -10.46 -15.11
C ALA A 72 8.17 -9.98 -14.13
N LEU A 73 8.10 -8.66 -13.93
CA LEU A 73 7.08 -7.98 -13.13
C LEU A 73 6.49 -6.81 -13.93
N ARG A 74 5.17 -6.60 -13.85
CA ARG A 74 4.44 -5.64 -14.69
C ARG A 74 3.23 -5.07 -13.97
#